data_AF-A0A5P2C9C3-F1
#
_entry.id   AF-A0A5P2C9C3-F1
#
_cell.length_a   1.000
_cell.length_b   1.000
_cell.length_c   1.000
_cell.angle_alpha   90.00
_cell.angle_beta   90.00
_cell.angle_gamma   90.00
#
_symmetry.space_group_name_H-M   'P 1'
#
loop_
_entity.id
_entity.type
_entity.pdbx_description
1 polymer ?
#
loop_
_entity_poly.entity_id
_entity_poly.type
_entity_poly.pdbx_seq_one_letter_code
_entity_poly.pdbx_strand_id
1 'polypeptide(L)'
;MEFLAAVRFELQHLYGWADADFENMSWDLLQEYHQVLEAATGRHFGVEKKVATHAWAYHIARRRLAKRKGETGPMPSDHPWTGIWPVP
;
A
#
# COMPACT_ATOMS: atom_id res chain seq x y z
N MET A 1 13.39 4.42 -14.70
CA MET A 1 11.94 4.72 -14.69
C MET A 1 11.07 3.46 -14.63
N GLU A 2 11.57 2.30 -15.08
CA GLU A 2 10.83 1.02 -15.08
C GLU A 2 10.23 0.57 -13.74
N PHE A 3 10.93 0.76 -12.62
CA PHE A 3 10.46 0.29 -11.32
C PHE A 3 9.15 0.97 -10.88
N LEU A 4 9.06 2.30 -11.01
CA LEU A 4 7.84 3.04 -10.63
C LEU A 4 6.67 2.69 -11.55
N ALA A 5 6.94 2.48 -12.84
CA ALA A 5 5.93 2.01 -13.79
C ALA A 5 5.42 0.61 -13.43
N ALA A 6 6.31 -0.31 -13.02
CA ALA A 6 5.94 -1.63 -12.55
C ALA A 6 5.13 -1.57 -11.24
N VAL A 7 5.50 -0.71 -10.28
CA VAL A 7 4.72 -0.51 -9.05
C VAL A 7 3.34 0.05 -9.36
N ARG A 8 3.23 1.01 -10.28
CA ARG A 8 1.95 1.56 -10.74
C ARG A 8 1.08 0.48 -11.38
N PHE A 9 1.66 -0.34 -12.24
CA PHE A 9 0.97 -1.47 -12.86
C PHE A 9 0.39 -2.42 -11.80
N GLU A 10 1.19 -2.83 -10.82
CA GLU A 10 0.74 -3.72 -9.72
C GLU A 10 -0.33 -3.06 -8.85
N LEU A 11 -0.24 -1.75 -8.58
CA LEU A 11 -1.28 -1.01 -7.85
C LEU A 11 -2.63 -1.03 -8.58
N GLN A 12 -2.60 -0.89 -9.90
CA GLN A 12 -3.80 -1.00 -10.73
C GLN A 12 -4.32 -2.44 -10.76
N HIS A 13 -3.45 -3.42 -11.03
CA HIS A 13 -3.84 -4.82 -11.27
C HIS A 13 -4.25 -5.58 -10.00
N LEU A 14 -3.56 -5.38 -8.88
CA LEU A 14 -3.82 -6.11 -7.64
C LEU A 14 -4.83 -5.40 -6.74
N TYR A 15 -4.88 -4.08 -6.78
CA TYR A 15 -5.61 -3.27 -5.80
C TYR A 15 -6.63 -2.31 -6.41
N GLY A 16 -6.78 -2.32 -7.74
CA GLY A 16 -7.79 -1.52 -8.43
C GLY A 16 -7.58 -0.01 -8.31
N TRP A 17 -6.33 0.46 -8.15
CA TRP A 17 -6.07 1.89 -8.14
C TRP A 17 -6.45 2.51 -9.49
N ALA A 18 -7.15 3.64 -9.45
CA ALA A 18 -7.48 4.42 -10.63
C ALA A 18 -6.42 5.51 -10.88
N ASP A 19 -6.45 6.14 -12.06
CA ASP A 19 -5.51 7.23 -12.37
C ASP A 19 -5.60 8.39 -11.36
N ALA A 20 -6.82 8.72 -10.92
CA ALA A 20 -7.08 9.72 -9.89
C ALA A 20 -6.46 9.39 -8.52
N ASP A 21 -6.21 8.10 -8.22
CA ASP A 21 -5.55 7.73 -6.97
C ASP A 21 -4.07 8.11 -6.95
N PHE A 22 -3.42 8.17 -8.12
CA PHE A 22 -2.03 8.61 -8.25
C PHE A 22 -1.89 10.14 -8.19
N GLU A 23 -2.94 10.87 -8.58
CA GLU A 23 -2.98 12.34 -8.43
C GLU A 23 -3.01 12.76 -6.95
N ASN A 24 -3.52 11.87 -6.08
CA ASN A 24 -3.60 12.08 -4.63
C ASN A 24 -2.33 11.63 -3.87
N MET A 25 -1.18 11.47 -4.55
CA MET A 25 0.08 11.18 -3.86
C MET A 25 0.54 12.39 -3.03
N SER A 26 0.50 12.22 -1.71
CA SER A 26 0.92 13.24 -0.74
C SER A 26 2.17 12.84 0.04
N TRP A 27 2.82 13.82 0.69
CA TRP A 27 3.91 13.56 1.62
C TRP A 27 3.51 12.63 2.76
N ASP A 28 2.29 12.77 3.30
CA ASP A 28 1.77 11.88 4.36
C ASP A 28 1.65 10.43 3.88
N LEU A 29 1.22 10.23 2.63
CA LEU A 29 1.11 8.90 2.04
C LEU A 29 2.51 8.27 1.87
N LEU A 30 3.48 9.04 1.38
CA LEU A 30 4.87 8.57 1.25
C LEU A 30 5.47 8.20 2.60
N GLN A 31 5.26 9.02 3.63
CA GLN A 31 5.74 8.74 4.98
C GLN A 31 5.13 7.44 5.53
N GLU A 32 3.81 7.26 5.41
CA GLU A 32 3.15 6.03 5.86
C GLU A 32 3.61 4.82 5.04
N TYR A 33 3.81 4.97 3.73
CA TYR A 33 4.35 3.93 2.87
C TYR A 33 5.71 3.45 3.37
N HIS A 34 6.63 4.36 3.72
CA HIS A 34 7.93 3.98 4.26
C HIS A 34 7.80 3.24 5.59
N GLN A 35 6.92 3.68 6.50
CA GLN A 35 6.66 3.00 7.77
C GLN A 35 6.11 1.59 7.57
N VAL A 36 5.14 1.43 6.67
CA VAL A 36 4.58 0.11 6.31
C VAL A 36 5.67 -0.79 5.73
N LEU A 37 6.45 -0.24 4.80
CA LEU A 37 7.50 -0.99 4.11
C LEU A 37 8.62 -1.40 5.07
N GLU A 38 8.99 -0.57 6.04
CA GLU A 38 9.97 -0.91 7.09
C GLU A 38 9.41 -1.97 8.04
N ALA A 39 8.19 -1.79 8.55
CA ALA A 39 7.55 -2.72 9.49
C ALA A 39 7.40 -4.13 8.90
N ALA A 40 7.06 -4.23 7.61
CA ALA A 40 6.89 -5.50 6.93
C ALA A 40 8.20 -6.23 6.61
N THR A 41 9.33 -5.51 6.61
CA THR A 41 10.60 -6.06 6.12
C THR A 41 11.65 -6.28 7.18
N GLY A 42 11.48 -5.76 8.40
CA GLY A 42 12.33 -6.09 9.56
C GLY A 42 13.84 -6.01 9.27
N ARG A 43 14.69 -6.59 10.14
CA ARG A 43 16.15 -6.74 9.89
C ARG A 43 16.45 -7.88 8.90
N HIS A 44 15.74 -8.00 7.79
CA HIS A 44 16.03 -9.04 6.81
C HIS A 44 17.17 -8.59 5.86
N PHE A 45 18.18 -9.45 5.80
CA PHE A 45 19.48 -9.25 5.16
C PHE A 45 19.37 -8.92 3.67
N GLY A 46 19.61 -7.66 3.29
CA GLY A 46 20.18 -7.26 1.99
C GLY A 46 19.45 -7.65 0.70
N VAL A 47 18.26 -8.29 0.77
CA VAL A 47 17.48 -8.65 -0.43
C VAL A 47 16.64 -7.46 -0.87
N GLU A 48 16.75 -7.12 -2.14
CA GLU A 48 15.93 -6.08 -2.77
C GLU A 48 14.44 -6.47 -2.69
N LYS A 49 13.62 -5.49 -2.32
CA LYS A 49 12.17 -5.69 -2.14
C LYS A 49 11.52 -5.80 -3.52
N LYS A 50 10.63 -6.78 -3.68
CA LYS A 50 9.91 -7.00 -4.95
C LYS A 50 8.94 -5.87 -5.23
N VAL A 51 8.68 -5.58 -6.51
CA VAL A 51 7.69 -4.59 -6.98
C VAL A 51 6.33 -4.76 -6.29
N ALA A 52 5.83 -5.99 -6.21
CA ALA A 52 4.56 -6.30 -5.54
C ALA A 52 4.55 -5.92 -4.04
N THR A 53 5.69 -6.02 -3.34
CA THR A 53 5.83 -5.58 -1.94
C THR A 53 5.69 -4.05 -1.82
N HIS A 54 6.24 -3.31 -2.78
CA HIS A 54 6.08 -1.85 -2.81
C HIS A 54 4.63 -1.45 -3.11
N ALA A 55 3.98 -2.10 -4.07
CA ALA A 55 2.56 -1.87 -4.37
C ALA A 55 1.67 -2.18 -3.16
N TRP A 56 1.90 -3.29 -2.48
CA TRP A 56 1.23 -3.63 -1.23
C TRP A 56 1.40 -2.53 -0.17
N ALA A 57 2.64 -2.05 0.03
CA ALA A 57 2.92 -1.04 1.04
C ALA A 57 2.18 0.28 0.75
N TYR A 58 2.11 0.72 -0.51
CA TYR A 58 1.33 1.89 -0.92
C TYR A 58 -0.18 1.70 -0.65
N HIS A 59 -0.73 0.54 -1.00
CA HIS A 59 -2.15 0.24 -0.75
C HIS A 59 -2.50 0.29 0.73
N ILE A 60 -1.68 -0.32 1.59
CA ILE A 60 -1.89 -0.30 3.04
C ILE A 60 -1.72 1.10 3.61
N ALA A 61 -0.72 1.86 3.14
CA ALA A 61 -0.48 3.23 3.58
C ALA A 61 -1.68 4.13 3.30
N ARG A 62 -2.25 4.05 2.08
CA ARG A 62 -3.46 4.80 1.71
C ARG A 62 -4.62 4.48 2.65
N ARG A 63 -4.84 3.20 2.98
CA ARG A 63 -5.91 2.77 3.88
C ARG A 63 -5.71 3.26 5.32
N ARG A 64 -4.48 3.20 5.82
CA ARG A 64 -4.15 3.72 7.16
C ARG A 64 -4.35 5.23 7.25
N LEU A 65 -3.95 5.96 6.21
CA LEU A 65 -4.13 7.41 6.14
C LEU A 65 -5.62 7.80 6.09
N ALA A 66 -6.42 7.15 5.24
CA ALA A 66 -7.87 7.38 5.18
C ALA A 66 -8.55 7.09 6.54
N LYS A 67 -8.15 6.00 7.22
CA LYS A 67 -8.64 5.69 8.57
C LYS A 67 -8.31 6.78 9.58
N ARG A 68 -7.10 7.36 9.54
CA ARG A 68 -6.71 8.49 10.43
C ARG A 68 -7.49 9.77 10.14
N LYS A 69 -7.87 10.00 8.89
CA LYS A 69 -8.66 11.17 8.47
C LYS A 69 -10.17 11.01 8.74
N GLY A 70 -10.62 9.84 9.20
CA GLY A 70 -12.04 9.57 9.45
C GLY A 70 -12.87 9.36 8.18
N GLU A 71 -12.24 9.10 7.04
CA GLU A 71 -12.87 9.01 5.71
C GLU A 71 -13.50 7.62 5.43
N THR A 72 -13.80 6.82 6.45
CA THR A 72 -14.29 5.44 6.26
C THR A 72 -15.81 5.40 6.03
N GLY A 73 -16.23 5.33 4.77
CA GLY A 73 -17.49 4.67 4.37
C GLY A 73 -17.42 3.14 4.56
N PRO A 74 -18.56 2.42 4.50
CA PRO A 74 -18.63 0.99 4.82
C PRO A 74 -17.74 0.16 3.89
N MET A 75 -17.01 -0.78 4.48
CA MET A 75 -16.06 -1.67 3.81
C MET A 75 -16.82 -2.73 2.97
N PRO A 76 -16.43 -3.01 1.71
CA PRO A 76 -16.91 -4.19 1.01
C PRO A 76 -16.36 -5.43 1.72
N SER A 77 -17.27 -6.30 2.17
CA SER A 77 -16.97 -7.53 2.92
C SER A 77 -16.27 -8.62 2.10
N ASP A 78 -16.17 -8.45 0.77
CA ASP A 78 -15.99 -9.58 -0.14
C ASP A 78 -14.57 -9.66 -0.75
N HIS A 79 -13.54 -9.19 -0.04
CA HIS A 79 -12.15 -9.40 -0.47
C HIS A 79 -11.50 -10.61 0.23
N PRO A 80 -10.89 -11.54 -0.52
CA PRO A 80 -10.47 -12.87 -0.03
C PRO A 80 -9.29 -12.87 0.96
N TRP A 81 -8.70 -11.72 1.28
CA TRP A 81 -7.52 -11.60 2.16
C TRP A 81 -7.82 -10.93 3.51
N THR A 82 -9.08 -10.73 3.88
CA THR A 82 -9.47 -10.13 5.17
C THR A 82 -9.21 -11.02 6.38
N GLY A 83 -8.90 -12.30 6.18
CA GLY A 83 -8.76 -13.30 7.26
C GLY A 83 -7.40 -13.40 7.93
N ILE A 84 -6.36 -12.71 7.45
CA ILE A 84 -5.03 -12.77 8.07
C ILE A 84 -4.47 -11.36 8.03
N TRP A 85 -4.47 -10.67 9.17
CA TRP A 85 -3.32 -9.86 9.58
C TRP A 85 -3.39 -9.59 11.08
N PRO A 86 -2.46 -10.12 11.89
CA PRO A 86 -2.28 -9.64 13.24
C PRO A 86 -1.66 -8.23 13.13
N VAL A 87 -2.24 -7.29 13.87
CA VAL A 87 -1.66 -5.96 14.08
C VAL A 87 -0.58 -6.14 15.15
N PRO A 88 0.70 -5.80 14.91
CA PRO A 88 1.65 -5.54 15.99
C PRO A 88 1.26 -4.27 16.74
#